data_AF-E4RUP8-F1
#
_entry.id   AF-E4RUP8-F1
#
_cell.length_a   1.000
_cell.length_b   1.000
_cell.length_c   1.000
_cell.angle_alpha   90.00
_cell.angle_beta   90.00
_cell.angle_gamma   90.00
#
_symmetry.space_group_name_H-M   'P 1'
#
loop_
_entity.id
_entity.type
_entity.pdbx_description
1 polymer ?
#
loop_
_entity_poly.entity_id
_entity_poly.type
_entity_poly.pdbx_seq_one_letter_code
_entity_poly.pdbx_strand_id
1 'polypeptide(L)'
;MKSAYLMALLLAILITSCAETENPFVPEEPKPENPVQIVDEPDPVDFQVTETKEPYFTIADKGFEALLIVLNIDTDNQINGKVSQADVLNVKDLRHNLNGSPNLKAEFIKQKYGAMPTIKDFDDIRHFKNLQNLGVHGGKTIDLSLNANLEKIEWTGGLGFETLNLTNLDKLKIVQCYAPMMPHASGDPGEVQLKNNTSLEVFEYYGHANSIDLSQAPNLKILIFNSWSYQDSVVNLLNTTHLDKVHIGITNRKGVKVLVSPQTMEKIKTNPSNFHIPETAIWTVRG
;
A
#
# COMPACT_ATOMS: atom_id res chain seq x y z
N MET A 1 -25.08 -30.38 -33.66
CA MET A 1 -24.96 -29.57 -34.90
C MET A 1 -25.52 -28.14 -34.82
N LYS A 2 -26.42 -27.79 -33.88
CA LYS A 2 -26.96 -26.41 -33.77
C LYS A 2 -26.07 -25.38 -33.04
N SER A 3 -24.98 -25.81 -32.39
CA SER A 3 -24.08 -24.92 -31.62
C SER A 3 -22.99 -24.26 -32.48
N ALA A 4 -22.52 -24.93 -33.54
CA ALA A 4 -21.47 -24.38 -34.43
C ALA A 4 -21.96 -23.21 -35.31
N TYR A 5 -23.26 -23.17 -35.63
CA TYR A 5 -23.85 -22.10 -36.44
C TYR A 5 -24.00 -20.77 -35.69
N LEU A 6 -24.11 -20.80 -34.35
CA LEU A 6 -24.26 -19.57 -33.57
C LEU A 6 -22.93 -18.82 -33.38
N MET A 7 -21.80 -19.55 -33.31
CA MET A 7 -20.47 -18.94 -33.27
C MET A 7 -20.03 -18.35 -34.61
N ALA A 8 -20.40 -18.96 -35.74
CA ALA A 8 -20.07 -18.42 -37.06
C ALA A 8 -20.83 -17.10 -37.37
N LEU A 9 -22.06 -16.94 -36.83
CA LEU A 9 -22.86 -15.73 -37.04
C LEU A 9 -22.35 -14.53 -36.22
N LEU A 10 -21.79 -14.78 -35.02
CA LEU A 10 -21.20 -13.73 -34.18
C LEU A 10 -19.85 -13.22 -34.70
N LEU A 11 -19.09 -14.07 -35.41
CA LEU A 11 -17.81 -13.66 -36.01
C LEU A 11 -18.01 -12.80 -37.29
N ALA A 12 -19.12 -12.97 -38.00
CA ALA A 12 -19.44 -12.18 -39.20
C ALA A 12 -19.90 -10.73 -38.87
N ILE A 13 -20.44 -10.50 -37.68
CA ILE A 13 -20.89 -9.18 -37.23
C ILE A 13 -19.72 -8.30 -36.76
N LEU A 14 -18.56 -8.88 -36.41
CA LEU A 14 -17.39 -8.13 -35.98
C LEU A 14 -16.50 -7.56 -37.11
N ILE A 15 -16.74 -7.93 -38.39
CA ILE A 15 -15.84 -7.58 -39.50
C ILE A 15 -16.38 -6.42 -40.37
N THR A 16 -17.58 -5.89 -40.11
CA THR A 16 -18.23 -4.89 -40.99
C THR A 16 -18.46 -3.52 -40.35
N SER A 17 -17.50 -3.01 -39.57
CA SER A 17 -17.56 -1.63 -39.05
C SER A 17 -16.21 -0.92 -39.01
N CYS A 18 -15.46 -0.98 -40.13
CA CYS A 18 -14.43 0.00 -40.44
C CYS A 18 -14.77 0.66 -41.78
N ALA A 19 -15.80 1.49 -41.79
CA ALA A 19 -15.96 2.48 -42.84
C ALA A 19 -15.17 3.71 -42.41
N GLU A 20 -14.06 3.96 -43.11
CA GLU A 20 -13.31 5.21 -43.02
C GLU A 20 -14.25 6.37 -43.33
N THR A 21 -14.58 7.14 -42.30
CA THR A 21 -15.19 8.46 -42.47
C THR A 21 -14.02 9.42 -42.60
N GLU A 22 -13.74 9.87 -43.83
CA GLU A 22 -12.86 11.00 -44.09
C GLU A 22 -13.38 12.19 -43.29
N ASN A 23 -12.63 12.58 -42.26
CA ASN A 23 -12.94 13.73 -41.41
C ASN A 23 -12.43 14.99 -42.15
N PRO A 24 -13.31 15.88 -42.67
CA PRO A 24 -12.90 17.00 -43.52
C PRO A 24 -12.35 18.20 -42.72
N PHE A 25 -12.02 18.01 -41.44
CA PHE A 25 -11.50 19.06 -40.58
C PHE A 25 -10.17 18.62 -39.98
N VAL A 26 -9.09 18.85 -40.74
CA VAL A 26 -7.73 18.93 -40.21
C VAL A 26 -7.50 20.41 -39.89
N PRO A 27 -7.55 20.82 -38.61
CA PRO A 27 -7.16 22.18 -38.23
C PRO A 27 -5.70 22.38 -38.65
N GLU A 28 -5.38 23.52 -39.28
CA GLU A 28 -3.99 23.87 -39.57
C GLU A 28 -3.18 23.80 -38.26
N GLU A 29 -2.10 23.00 -38.25
CA GLU A 29 -1.21 22.92 -37.10
C GLU A 29 -0.65 24.32 -36.81
N PRO A 30 -0.86 24.86 -35.60
CA PRO A 30 -0.27 26.14 -35.25
C PRO A 30 1.24 26.02 -35.36
N LYS A 31 1.85 26.87 -36.19
CA LYS A 31 3.31 26.98 -36.29
C LYS A 31 3.87 27.17 -34.88
N PRO A 32 4.86 26.37 -34.45
CA PRO A 32 5.43 26.51 -33.11
C PRO A 32 6.04 27.91 -32.97
N GLU A 33 5.38 28.75 -32.17
CA GLU A 33 5.91 30.06 -31.79
C GLU A 33 7.05 29.85 -30.79
N ASN A 34 8.24 30.22 -31.25
CA ASN A 34 9.52 30.23 -30.55
C ASN A 34 10.16 28.86 -30.26
N PRO A 35 11.44 28.66 -30.64
CA PRO A 35 12.19 27.49 -30.18
C PRO A 35 12.20 27.51 -28.65
N VAL A 36 11.71 26.41 -28.05
CA VAL A 36 11.84 26.16 -26.62
C VAL A 36 13.30 26.35 -26.26
N GLN A 37 13.60 27.39 -25.48
CA GLN A 37 14.94 27.57 -24.94
C GLN A 37 15.25 26.32 -24.14
N ILE A 38 16.24 25.56 -24.60
CA ILE A 38 16.81 24.44 -23.86
C ILE A 38 17.32 25.08 -22.57
N VAL A 39 16.60 24.84 -21.47
CA VAL A 39 17.05 25.24 -20.14
C VAL A 39 18.37 24.51 -19.93
N ASP A 40 19.44 25.27 -19.66
CA ASP A 40 20.78 24.73 -19.43
C ASP A 40 20.70 23.50 -18.51
N GLU A 41 21.40 22.42 -18.89
CA GLU A 41 21.44 21.21 -18.08
C GLU A 41 21.84 21.61 -16.65
N PRO A 42 21.08 21.17 -15.62
CA PRO A 42 21.39 21.52 -14.24
C PRO A 42 22.82 21.07 -13.94
N ASP A 43 23.61 21.96 -13.34
CA ASP A 43 24.97 21.65 -12.92
C ASP A 43 24.99 20.32 -12.14
N PRO A 44 25.96 19.43 -12.39
CA PRO A 44 26.04 18.15 -11.72
C PRO A 44 26.12 18.38 -10.21
N VAL A 45 25.15 17.84 -9.47
CA VAL A 45 25.15 17.92 -8.01
C VAL A 45 26.37 17.15 -7.49
N ASP A 46 27.34 17.87 -6.92
CA ASP A 46 28.49 17.27 -6.23
C ASP A 46 28.02 16.65 -4.90
N PHE A 47 27.69 15.37 -4.93
CA PHE A 47 27.37 14.60 -3.74
C PHE A 47 28.67 14.25 -3.00
N GLN A 48 29.04 15.08 -2.03
CA GLN A 48 30.21 14.84 -1.19
C GLN A 48 30.05 13.53 -0.41
N VAL A 49 30.93 12.59 -0.72
CA VAL A 49 31.05 11.31 -0.02
C VAL A 49 31.89 11.55 1.23
N THR A 50 31.39 11.13 2.40
CA THR A 50 32.13 11.18 3.67
C THR A 50 32.19 9.81 4.31
N GLU A 51 33.05 9.61 5.31
CA GLU A 51 33.05 8.36 6.09
C GLU A 51 31.80 8.25 6.99
N THR A 52 31.28 7.03 7.16
CA THR A 52 30.18 6.74 8.09
C THR A 52 30.59 7.07 9.52
N LYS A 53 29.77 7.83 10.24
CA LYS A 53 30.03 8.17 11.65
C LYS A 53 29.74 6.98 12.57
N GLU A 54 30.61 6.77 13.54
CA GLU A 54 30.43 5.78 14.62
C GLU A 54 29.58 6.34 15.78
N PRO A 55 28.80 5.49 16.48
CA PRO A 55 28.50 4.10 16.13
C PRO A 55 27.59 4.01 14.90
N TYR A 56 27.67 2.92 14.14
CA TYR A 56 26.78 2.65 13.00
C TYR A 56 25.96 1.36 13.18
N PHE A 57 24.85 1.27 12.44
CA PHE A 57 24.14 0.01 12.20
C PHE A 57 24.53 -0.56 10.85
N THR A 58 24.53 -1.89 10.75
CA THR A 58 24.71 -2.57 9.46
C THR A 58 23.37 -2.64 8.74
N ILE A 59 23.35 -2.25 7.46
CA ILE A 59 22.20 -2.41 6.57
C ILE A 59 22.58 -3.44 5.50
N ALA A 60 21.97 -4.61 5.52
CA ALA A 60 22.33 -5.71 4.61
C ALA A 60 21.74 -5.49 3.21
N ASP A 61 20.54 -4.91 3.12
CA ASP A 61 19.87 -4.65 1.84
C ASP A 61 20.35 -3.33 1.22
N LYS A 62 21.13 -3.45 0.13
CA LYS A 62 21.66 -2.31 -0.61
C LYS A 62 20.58 -1.42 -1.23
N GLY A 63 19.40 -1.96 -1.55
CA GLY A 63 18.26 -1.18 -2.01
C GLY A 63 17.66 -0.35 -0.88
N PHE A 64 17.59 -0.92 0.32
CA PHE A 64 17.13 -0.20 1.50
C PHE A 64 18.10 0.92 1.87
N GLU A 65 19.41 0.66 1.91
CA GLU A 65 20.43 1.70 2.11
C GLU A 65 20.36 2.79 1.02
N ALA A 66 20.22 2.41 -0.25
CA ALA A 66 20.03 3.37 -1.34
C ALA A 66 18.80 4.26 -1.11
N LEU A 67 17.69 3.70 -0.61
CA LEU A 67 16.53 4.49 -0.23
C LEU A 67 16.86 5.49 0.89
N LEU A 68 17.60 5.08 1.92
CA LEU A 68 18.01 5.97 3.01
C LEU A 68 18.86 7.14 2.50
N ILE A 69 19.78 6.90 1.56
CA ILE A 69 20.57 7.97 0.91
C ILE A 69 19.64 8.93 0.17
N VAL A 70 18.72 8.41 -0.65
CA VAL A 70 17.75 9.17 -1.45
C VAL A 70 16.84 10.03 -0.58
N LEU A 71 16.51 9.56 0.61
CA LEU A 71 15.72 10.27 1.61
C LEU A 71 16.55 11.24 2.48
N ASN A 72 17.85 11.39 2.21
CA ASN A 72 18.80 12.17 3.03
C ASN A 72 18.89 11.70 4.49
N ILE A 73 18.61 10.43 4.75
CA ILE A 73 18.79 9.81 6.07
C ILE A 73 20.25 9.40 6.23
N ASP A 74 20.77 8.64 5.28
CA ASP A 74 22.16 8.24 5.30
C ASP A 74 23.06 9.40 4.81
N THR A 75 23.74 10.03 5.76
CA THR A 75 24.45 11.29 5.53
C THR A 75 25.79 11.13 4.84
N ASP A 76 26.33 9.91 4.79
CA ASP A 76 27.63 9.64 4.17
C ASP A 76 27.55 9.48 2.64
N ASN A 77 26.32 9.31 2.12
CA ASN A 77 25.96 9.12 0.71
C ASN A 77 26.63 7.91 0.03
N GLN A 78 26.89 6.84 0.77
CA GLN A 78 27.52 5.62 0.27
C GLN A 78 26.64 4.39 0.48
N ILE A 79 26.55 3.54 -0.55
CA ILE A 79 25.98 2.20 -0.38
C ILE A 79 27.08 1.26 0.11
N ASN A 80 27.41 1.31 1.40
CA ASN A 80 28.53 0.58 2.01
C ASN A 80 28.09 -0.44 3.07
N GLY A 81 26.79 -0.59 3.28
CA GLY A 81 26.14 -1.43 4.27
C GLY A 81 26.16 -0.85 5.68
N LYS A 82 26.37 0.46 5.86
CA LYS A 82 26.49 1.10 7.16
C LYS A 82 25.78 2.45 7.16
N VAL A 83 24.94 2.64 8.17
CA VAL A 83 24.29 3.95 8.41
C VAL A 83 24.56 4.36 9.84
N SER A 84 24.93 5.63 10.05
CA SER A 84 25.24 6.10 11.38
C SER A 84 24.04 5.94 12.32
N GLN A 85 24.30 5.57 13.57
CA GLN A 85 23.25 5.39 14.58
C GLN A 85 22.49 6.71 14.80
N ALA A 86 23.18 7.85 14.74
CA ALA A 86 22.58 9.17 14.86
C ALA A 86 21.55 9.42 13.75
N ASP A 87 21.86 9.05 12.51
CA ASP A 87 20.95 9.19 11.38
C ASP A 87 19.70 8.34 11.58
N VAL A 88 19.87 7.04 11.89
CA VAL A 88 18.75 6.10 12.09
C VAL A 88 17.85 6.49 13.26
N LEU A 89 18.42 6.88 14.41
CA LEU A 89 17.63 7.19 15.60
C LEU A 89 16.87 8.51 15.52
N ASN A 90 17.24 9.41 14.60
CA ASN A 90 16.51 10.67 14.40
C ASN A 90 15.28 10.52 13.49
N VAL A 91 15.13 9.36 12.82
CA VAL A 91 14.02 9.12 11.90
C VAL A 91 12.74 8.82 12.65
N LYS A 92 11.71 9.63 12.36
CA LYS A 92 10.32 9.45 12.82
C LYS A 92 9.36 9.12 11.69
N ASP A 93 9.72 9.45 10.46
CA ASP A 93 8.90 9.22 9.27
C ASP A 93 9.79 8.62 8.18
N LEU A 94 9.46 7.40 7.76
CA LEU A 94 10.15 6.70 6.69
C LEU A 94 9.09 6.23 5.68
N ARG A 95 8.88 7.03 4.63
CA ARG A 95 7.94 6.69 3.56
C ARG A 95 8.65 6.59 2.23
N HIS A 96 8.49 5.45 1.61
CA HIS A 96 8.98 5.18 0.28
C HIS A 96 7.99 5.71 -0.78
N ASN A 97 7.95 7.03 -1.02
CA ASN A 97 7.19 7.56 -2.17
C ASN A 97 8.14 8.15 -3.22
N LEU A 98 8.66 7.29 -4.10
CA LEU A 98 9.47 7.72 -5.25
C LEU A 98 8.63 8.21 -6.44
N ASN A 99 7.30 8.12 -6.35
CA ASN A 99 6.40 8.54 -7.42
C ASN A 99 6.04 10.02 -7.25
N GLY A 100 6.92 10.95 -7.65
CA GLY A 100 6.48 12.34 -7.78
C GLY A 100 7.51 13.44 -7.97
N SER A 101 8.80 13.19 -7.78
CA SER A 101 9.81 14.23 -8.05
C SER A 101 11.07 13.61 -8.63
N PRO A 102 11.73 14.21 -9.64
CA PRO A 102 13.08 13.85 -10.02
C PRO A 102 13.97 14.04 -8.79
N ASN A 103 14.30 12.95 -8.12
CA ASN A 103 15.21 12.99 -6.99
C ASN A 103 16.62 12.92 -7.58
N LEU A 104 17.35 14.04 -7.54
CA LEU A 104 18.72 14.14 -8.07
C LEU A 104 19.63 13.05 -7.47
N LYS A 105 19.38 12.58 -6.24
CA LYS A 105 20.08 11.44 -5.64
C LYS A 105 19.71 10.11 -6.29
N ALA A 106 18.45 9.90 -6.65
CA ALA A 106 18.04 8.69 -7.35
C ALA A 106 18.71 8.61 -8.73
N GLU A 107 18.83 9.73 -9.44
CA GLU A 107 19.57 9.79 -10.71
C GLU A 107 21.07 9.58 -10.51
N PHE A 108 21.69 10.19 -9.49
CA PHE A 108 23.08 9.91 -9.13
C PHE A 108 23.34 8.44 -8.83
N ILE A 109 22.46 7.80 -8.04
CA ILE A 109 22.57 6.36 -7.75
C ILE A 109 22.40 5.55 -9.03
N LYS A 110 21.43 5.87 -9.90
CA LYS A 110 21.30 5.19 -11.20
C LYS A 110 22.54 5.36 -12.07
N GLN A 111 23.13 6.56 -12.13
CA GLN A 111 24.36 6.81 -12.89
C GLN A 111 25.54 6.01 -12.33
N LYS A 112 25.68 5.96 -11.00
CA LYS A 112 26.78 5.24 -10.32
C LYS A 112 26.64 3.72 -10.39
N TYR A 113 25.42 3.18 -10.31
CA TYR A 113 25.15 1.74 -10.19
C TYR A 113 24.47 1.12 -11.43
N GLY A 114 24.21 1.89 -12.48
CA GLY A 114 23.51 1.47 -13.70
C GLY A 114 21.99 1.36 -13.56
N ALA A 115 21.48 1.11 -12.35
CA ALA A 115 20.07 1.10 -12.00
C ALA A 115 19.88 1.38 -10.50
N MET A 116 18.67 1.76 -10.10
CA MET A 116 18.32 1.85 -8.68
C MET A 116 18.27 0.43 -8.10
N PRO A 117 19.04 0.10 -7.04
CA PRO A 117 18.96 -1.22 -6.44
C PRO A 117 17.54 -1.46 -5.90
N THR A 118 16.97 -2.62 -6.22
CA THR A 118 15.65 -3.03 -5.71
C THR A 118 15.76 -3.40 -4.24
N ILE A 119 14.85 -2.90 -3.41
CA ILE A 119 14.70 -3.35 -2.02
C ILE A 119 14.18 -4.78 -2.05
N LYS A 120 14.95 -5.73 -1.51
CA LYS A 120 14.56 -7.14 -1.41
C LYS A 120 13.95 -7.45 -0.05
N ASP A 121 14.41 -6.76 0.98
CA ASP A 121 14.00 -6.96 2.36
C ASP A 121 13.97 -5.64 3.15
N PHE A 122 13.11 -5.58 4.17
CA PHE A 122 12.98 -4.48 5.12
C PHE A 122 13.37 -4.88 6.55
N ASP A 123 13.99 -6.04 6.77
CA ASP A 123 14.40 -6.54 8.09
C ASP A 123 15.22 -5.55 8.94
N ASP A 124 16.01 -4.68 8.31
CA ASP A 124 16.83 -3.66 8.99
C ASP A 124 15.98 -2.47 9.52
N ILE A 125 14.67 -2.43 9.24
CA ILE A 125 13.72 -1.44 9.81
C ILE A 125 13.68 -1.49 11.34
N ARG A 126 14.09 -2.61 11.92
CA ARG A 126 14.23 -2.84 13.36
C ARG A 126 15.20 -1.88 14.05
N HIS A 127 16.13 -1.27 13.30
CA HIS A 127 17.04 -0.25 13.83
C HIS A 127 16.33 1.09 14.09
N PHE A 128 15.20 1.37 13.44
CA PHE A 128 14.47 2.64 13.48
C PHE A 128 13.48 2.69 14.65
N LYS A 129 14.01 2.64 15.88
CA LYS A 129 13.20 2.52 17.13
C LYS A 129 12.29 3.73 17.42
N ASN A 130 12.59 4.90 16.84
CA ASN A 130 11.81 6.13 17.01
C ASN A 130 10.80 6.36 15.88
N LEU A 131 10.66 5.39 14.97
CA LEU A 131 9.76 5.47 13.84
C LEU A 131 8.30 5.57 14.29
N GLN A 132 7.58 6.57 13.77
CA GLN A 132 6.17 6.82 14.02
C GLN A 132 5.33 6.58 12.77
N ASN A 133 5.86 6.87 11.58
CA ASN A 133 5.18 6.66 10.32
C ASN A 133 6.05 5.82 9.38
N LEU A 134 5.47 4.75 8.84
CA LEU A 134 6.14 3.87 7.90
C LEU A 134 5.32 3.74 6.61
N GLY A 135 5.94 4.01 5.47
CA GLY A 135 5.38 3.77 4.14
C GLY A 135 6.27 2.80 3.38
N VAL A 136 5.77 1.59 3.12
CA VAL A 136 6.51 0.51 2.46
C VAL A 136 5.84 0.16 1.14
N HIS A 137 6.64 0.04 0.09
CA HIS A 137 6.22 -0.52 -1.19
C HIS A 137 7.06 -1.76 -1.47
N GLY A 138 6.40 -2.92 -1.59
CA GLY A 138 7.07 -4.20 -1.79
C GLY A 138 7.33 -4.96 -0.49
N GLY A 139 8.15 -6.01 -0.60
CA GLY A 139 8.42 -6.95 0.49
C GLY A 139 7.37 -8.07 0.61
N LYS A 140 7.81 -9.24 1.08
CA LYS A 140 6.92 -10.37 1.40
C LYS A 140 6.44 -10.32 2.84
N THR A 141 7.36 -9.96 3.74
CA THR A 141 7.20 -9.89 5.19
C THR A 141 7.93 -8.67 5.71
N ILE A 142 7.56 -8.21 6.91
CA ILE A 142 8.31 -7.22 7.68
C ILE A 142 8.25 -7.60 9.15
N ASP A 143 9.33 -7.38 9.89
CA ASP A 143 9.35 -7.50 11.34
C ASP A 143 9.33 -6.10 11.98
N LEU A 144 8.16 -5.71 12.51
CA LEU A 144 7.94 -4.44 13.18
C LEU A 144 7.94 -4.56 14.71
N SER A 145 8.35 -5.70 15.25
CA SER A 145 8.28 -5.98 16.70
C SER A 145 9.10 -5.02 17.57
N LEU A 146 10.09 -4.34 17.00
CA LEU A 146 10.95 -3.37 17.69
C LEU A 146 10.55 -1.91 17.43
N ASN A 147 9.52 -1.65 16.62
CA ASN A 147 9.05 -0.31 16.28
C ASN A 147 7.84 0.10 17.15
N ALA A 148 7.98 -0.01 18.47
CA ALA A 148 6.89 0.24 19.44
C ALA A 148 6.32 1.69 19.43
N ASN A 149 6.98 2.61 18.72
CA ASN A 149 6.53 3.98 18.53
C ASN A 149 5.65 4.19 17.29
N LEU A 150 5.41 3.14 16.50
CA LEU A 150 4.69 3.26 15.24
C LEU A 150 3.22 3.65 15.47
N GLU A 151 2.82 4.76 14.85
CA GLU A 151 1.46 5.31 14.89
C GLU A 151 0.73 5.11 13.56
N LYS A 152 1.46 5.05 12.44
CA LYS A 152 0.91 4.87 11.11
C LYS A 152 1.74 3.89 10.28
N ILE A 153 1.03 2.99 9.57
CA ILE A 153 1.62 2.19 8.49
C ILE A 153 0.80 2.33 7.20
N GLU A 154 1.51 2.63 6.12
CA GLU A 154 1.06 2.54 4.74
C GLU A 154 1.84 1.40 4.08
N TRP A 155 1.15 0.32 3.71
CA TRP A 155 1.75 -0.84 3.09
C TRP A 155 1.15 -1.03 1.70
N THR A 156 1.97 -0.87 0.67
CA THR A 156 1.61 -1.25 -0.70
C THR A 156 2.32 -2.56 -1.03
N GLY A 157 1.58 -3.67 -0.99
CA GLY A 157 2.14 -5.01 -1.13
C GLY A 157 2.78 -5.23 -2.49
N GLY A 158 3.90 -5.94 -2.51
CA GLY A 158 4.45 -6.50 -3.73
C GLY A 158 3.78 -7.82 -4.11
N LEU A 159 4.19 -8.40 -5.25
CA LEU A 159 3.91 -9.79 -5.55
C LEU A 159 4.57 -10.66 -4.48
N GLY A 160 3.79 -11.24 -3.57
CA GLY A 160 4.28 -12.19 -2.56
C GLY A 160 3.92 -11.83 -1.12
N PHE A 161 2.89 -10.99 -0.92
CA PHE A 161 2.44 -10.63 0.41
C PHE A 161 1.90 -11.86 1.16
N GLU A 162 2.60 -12.27 2.23
CA GLU A 162 2.24 -13.44 3.05
C GLU A 162 1.55 -13.01 4.35
N THR A 163 2.20 -12.24 5.21
CA THR A 163 1.62 -11.82 6.49
C THR A 163 2.19 -10.49 6.94
N LEU A 164 1.31 -9.59 7.37
CA LEU A 164 1.65 -8.36 8.07
C LEU A 164 1.25 -8.49 9.55
N ASN A 165 2.24 -8.77 10.39
CA ASN A 165 2.03 -8.87 11.83
C ASN A 165 2.20 -7.49 12.50
N LEU A 166 1.09 -6.92 12.96
CA LEU A 166 1.03 -5.63 13.66
C LEU A 166 0.67 -5.79 15.14
N THR A 167 0.76 -7.03 15.64
CA THR A 167 0.43 -7.37 17.02
C THR A 167 1.29 -6.59 18.01
N ASN A 168 0.67 -6.10 19.09
CA ASN A 168 1.31 -5.33 20.17
C ASN A 168 1.94 -3.98 19.74
N LEU A 169 1.49 -3.39 18.63
CA LEU A 169 1.81 -2.00 18.30
C LEU A 169 0.76 -1.08 18.94
N ASP A 170 0.88 -0.88 20.25
CA ASP A 170 -0.15 -0.22 21.08
C ASP A 170 -0.41 1.24 20.70
N LYS A 171 0.54 1.90 20.01
CA LYS A 171 0.40 3.28 19.52
C LYS A 171 -0.14 3.37 18.10
N LEU A 172 -0.34 2.24 17.42
CA LEU A 172 -0.77 2.19 16.03
C LEU A 172 -2.23 2.67 15.91
N LYS A 173 -2.41 3.81 15.22
CA LYS A 173 -3.70 4.46 15.00
C LYS A 173 -4.23 4.25 13.59
N ILE A 174 -3.34 4.15 12.61
CA ILE A 174 -3.70 4.11 11.19
C ILE A 174 -2.98 2.96 10.51
N VAL A 175 -3.77 2.08 9.87
CA VAL A 175 -3.28 1.00 9.03
C VAL A 175 -3.92 1.13 7.67
N GLN A 176 -3.10 1.28 6.63
CA GLN A 176 -3.52 1.35 5.24
C GLN A 176 -2.77 0.28 4.46
N CYS A 177 -3.48 -0.74 3.99
CA CYS A 177 -2.91 -1.87 3.26
C CYS A 177 -3.50 -1.95 1.86
N TYR A 178 -2.66 -1.79 0.84
CA TYR A 178 -3.00 -1.89 -0.57
C TYR A 178 -2.25 -3.09 -1.16
N ALA A 179 -2.84 -4.28 -1.09
CA ALA A 179 -2.32 -5.47 -1.73
C ALA A 179 -2.61 -5.44 -3.24
N PRO A 180 -1.76 -6.05 -4.08
CA PRO A 180 -1.99 -6.11 -5.51
C PRO A 180 -3.27 -6.87 -5.84
N MET A 181 -3.97 -6.44 -6.90
CA MET A 181 -5.26 -6.99 -7.34
C MET A 181 -5.19 -8.42 -7.90
N MET A 182 -3.97 -8.93 -8.17
CA MET A 182 -3.82 -10.25 -8.76
C MET A 182 -3.75 -11.30 -7.66
N PRO A 183 -4.68 -12.27 -7.65
CA PRO A 183 -4.64 -13.38 -6.69
C PRO A 183 -3.33 -14.13 -6.88
N HIS A 184 -2.63 -14.40 -5.78
CA HIS A 184 -1.40 -15.17 -5.82
C HIS A 184 -1.68 -16.56 -6.36
N ALA A 185 -0.82 -17.06 -7.25
CA ALA A 185 -0.92 -18.44 -7.75
C ALA A 185 -0.77 -19.47 -6.63
N SER A 186 -0.17 -19.08 -5.48
CA SER A 186 -0.01 -19.91 -4.29
C SER A 186 -1.24 -19.97 -3.37
N GLY A 187 -2.35 -19.30 -3.70
CA GLY A 187 -3.67 -19.59 -3.12
C GLY A 187 -3.98 -19.00 -1.74
N ASP A 188 -2.99 -18.56 -0.96
CA ASP A 188 -3.25 -18.00 0.37
C ASP A 188 -3.36 -16.47 0.34
N PRO A 189 -4.49 -15.92 0.81
CA PRO A 189 -4.63 -14.48 0.94
C PRO A 189 -3.78 -14.00 2.11
N GLY A 190 -2.89 -13.04 1.86
CA GLY A 190 -2.05 -12.55 2.94
C GLY A 190 -2.87 -12.00 4.11
N GLU A 191 -2.44 -12.32 5.32
CA GLU A 191 -3.14 -11.99 6.57
C GLU A 191 -2.59 -10.68 7.17
N VAL A 192 -3.49 -9.87 7.74
CA VAL A 192 -3.10 -8.72 8.58
C VAL A 192 -3.51 -9.03 10.02
N GLN A 193 -2.53 -9.20 10.90
CA GLN A 193 -2.76 -9.54 12.31
C GLN A 193 -2.72 -8.28 13.16
N LEU A 194 -3.87 -7.94 13.79
CA LEU A 194 -4.08 -6.71 14.56
C LEU A 194 -4.38 -6.95 16.04
N LYS A 195 -3.79 -8.01 16.60
CA LYS A 195 -4.07 -8.38 18.00
C LYS A 195 -3.51 -7.31 18.94
N ASN A 196 -4.33 -6.87 19.88
CA ASN A 196 -4.01 -5.86 20.91
C ASN A 196 -3.78 -4.42 20.39
N ASN A 197 -4.16 -4.07 19.16
CA ASN A 197 -4.05 -2.69 18.66
C ASN A 197 -5.21 -1.81 19.18
N THR A 198 -5.23 -1.56 20.49
CA THR A 198 -6.33 -0.84 21.15
C THR A 198 -6.46 0.62 20.74
N SER A 199 -5.38 1.24 20.25
CA SER A 199 -5.36 2.62 19.74
C SER A 199 -5.77 2.75 18.27
N LEU A 200 -6.10 1.65 17.57
CA LEU A 200 -6.42 1.70 16.15
C LEU A 200 -7.71 2.51 15.91
N GLU A 201 -7.61 3.57 15.10
CA GLU A 201 -8.71 4.48 14.76
C GLU A 201 -9.15 4.31 13.29
N VAL A 202 -8.21 4.02 12.39
CA VAL A 202 -8.45 3.88 10.95
C VAL A 202 -7.85 2.58 10.44
N PHE A 203 -8.68 1.75 9.82
CA PHE A 203 -8.24 0.56 9.11
C PHE A 203 -8.74 0.60 7.66
N GLU A 204 -7.82 0.67 6.73
CA GLU A 204 -8.08 0.56 5.29
C GLU A 204 -7.35 -0.65 4.72
N TYR A 205 -8.09 -1.50 4.02
CA TYR A 205 -7.56 -2.69 3.39
C TYR A 205 -8.15 -2.86 2.00
N TYR A 206 -7.29 -3.08 1.03
CA TYR A 206 -7.61 -3.39 -0.35
C TYR A 206 -6.79 -4.62 -0.75
N GLY A 207 -7.42 -5.78 -0.89
CA GLY A 207 -6.66 -7.02 -1.08
C GLY A 207 -7.51 -8.26 -1.22
N HIS A 208 -6.93 -9.41 -0.86
CA HIS A 208 -7.57 -10.72 -1.02
C HIS A 208 -7.99 -11.38 0.30
N ALA A 209 -8.02 -10.66 1.43
CA ALA A 209 -8.37 -11.26 2.73
C ALA A 209 -9.75 -11.93 2.76
N ASN A 210 -9.79 -13.16 3.28
CA ASN A 210 -11.04 -13.87 3.61
C ASN A 210 -11.59 -13.43 4.97
N SER A 211 -10.74 -12.97 5.88
CA SER A 211 -11.21 -12.54 7.19
C SER A 211 -10.39 -11.39 7.72
N ILE A 212 -11.04 -10.55 8.50
CA ILE A 212 -10.37 -9.55 9.32
C ILE A 212 -11.00 -9.55 10.70
N ASP A 213 -10.16 -9.62 11.73
CA ASP A 213 -10.58 -9.50 13.13
C ASP A 213 -10.15 -8.16 13.71
N LEU A 214 -11.14 -7.29 13.93
CA LEU A 214 -10.99 -5.98 14.55
C LEU A 214 -11.70 -5.92 15.91
N SER A 215 -12.05 -7.07 16.50
CA SER A 215 -12.68 -7.15 17.82
C SER A 215 -11.79 -6.66 18.95
N GLN A 216 -10.51 -6.39 18.71
CA GLN A 216 -9.58 -5.82 19.69
C GLN A 216 -9.25 -4.34 19.41
N ALA A 217 -9.98 -3.68 18.51
CA ALA A 217 -9.82 -2.27 18.15
C ALA A 217 -11.02 -1.42 18.62
N PRO A 218 -11.22 -1.22 19.94
CA PRO A 218 -12.41 -0.55 20.47
C PRO A 218 -12.54 0.91 20.03
N ASN A 219 -11.42 1.56 19.67
CA ASN A 219 -11.36 2.94 19.22
C ASN A 219 -11.49 3.10 17.69
N LEU A 220 -11.79 2.02 16.96
CA LEU A 220 -11.92 2.07 15.50
C LEU A 220 -13.09 2.97 15.10
N LYS A 221 -12.77 4.01 14.32
CA LYS A 221 -13.73 5.01 13.80
C LYS A 221 -14.03 4.77 12.33
N ILE A 222 -13.00 4.43 11.55
CA ILE A 222 -13.12 4.28 10.10
C ILE A 222 -12.66 2.88 9.70
N LEU A 223 -13.56 2.15 9.03
CA LEU A 223 -13.27 0.89 8.38
C LEU A 223 -13.51 1.02 6.87
N ILE A 224 -12.48 0.76 6.08
CA ILE A 224 -12.61 0.52 4.63
C ILE A 224 -12.02 -0.84 4.34
N PHE A 225 -12.86 -1.81 4.00
CA PHE A 225 -12.44 -3.18 3.72
C PHE A 225 -12.94 -3.59 2.34
N ASN A 226 -12.01 -3.59 1.37
CA ASN A 226 -12.24 -4.01 0.01
C ASN A 226 -11.51 -5.33 -0.25
N SER A 227 -12.28 -6.40 -0.41
CA SER A 227 -11.75 -7.73 -0.66
C SER A 227 -12.14 -8.25 -2.06
N TRP A 228 -11.16 -8.83 -2.75
CA TRP A 228 -11.32 -9.61 -3.97
C TRP A 228 -11.33 -11.12 -3.69
N SER A 229 -11.60 -11.52 -2.45
CA SER A 229 -11.69 -12.94 -2.06
C SER A 229 -12.76 -13.70 -2.85
N TYR A 230 -12.44 -14.92 -3.27
CA TYR A 230 -13.38 -15.88 -3.87
C TYR A 230 -14.02 -16.82 -2.84
N GLN A 231 -13.86 -16.54 -1.55
CA GLN A 231 -14.35 -17.34 -0.43
C GLN A 231 -15.32 -16.52 0.43
N ASP A 232 -16.08 -17.20 1.29
CA ASP A 232 -16.92 -16.49 2.27
C ASP A 232 -16.03 -15.65 3.16
N SER A 233 -16.41 -14.38 3.34
CA SER A 233 -15.59 -13.44 4.10
C SER A 233 -16.16 -13.16 5.48
N VAL A 234 -15.31 -13.03 6.49
CA VAL A 234 -15.72 -12.72 7.87
C VAL A 234 -15.09 -11.41 8.34
N VAL A 235 -15.92 -10.44 8.71
CA VAL A 235 -15.48 -9.17 9.30
C VAL A 235 -15.96 -9.15 10.75
N ASN A 236 -15.03 -9.23 11.70
CA ASN A 236 -15.34 -9.23 13.13
C ASN A 236 -15.18 -7.84 13.75
N LEU A 237 -16.29 -7.25 14.17
CA LEU A 237 -16.43 -5.88 14.71
C LEU A 237 -17.10 -5.89 16.10
N LEU A 238 -16.99 -6.99 16.85
CA LEU A 238 -17.76 -7.17 18.08
C LEU A 238 -17.52 -6.10 19.15
N ASN A 239 -16.32 -5.50 19.23
CA ASN A 239 -16.03 -4.49 20.25
C ASN A 239 -15.75 -3.09 19.68
N THR A 240 -16.02 -2.84 18.40
CA THR A 240 -15.74 -1.55 17.74
C THR A 240 -16.88 -0.55 17.98
N THR A 241 -16.95 -0.01 19.20
CA THR A 241 -18.08 0.84 19.64
C THR A 241 -18.02 2.27 19.10
N HIS A 242 -16.88 2.70 18.55
CA HIS A 242 -16.64 4.07 18.05
C HIS A 242 -16.75 4.23 16.52
N LEU A 243 -17.31 3.25 15.81
CA LEU A 243 -17.44 3.32 14.36
C LEU A 243 -18.31 4.51 13.91
N ASP A 244 -17.71 5.35 13.05
CA ASP A 244 -18.31 6.51 12.41
C ASP A 244 -18.54 6.28 10.92
N LYS A 245 -17.67 5.48 10.29
CA LYS A 245 -17.73 5.13 8.86
C LYS A 245 -17.34 3.68 8.64
N VAL A 246 -18.16 2.96 7.87
CA VAL A 246 -17.85 1.60 7.42
C VAL A 246 -18.10 1.49 5.92
N HIS A 247 -17.12 0.99 5.21
CA HIS A 247 -17.25 0.55 3.84
C HIS A 247 -16.73 -0.89 3.73
N ILE A 248 -17.59 -1.80 3.31
CA ILE A 248 -17.24 -3.19 3.02
C ILE A 248 -17.58 -3.42 1.55
N GLY A 249 -16.56 -3.61 0.73
CA GLY A 249 -16.71 -3.96 -0.69
C GLY A 249 -16.17 -5.37 -0.93
N ILE A 250 -17.02 -6.27 -1.44
CA ILE A 250 -16.59 -7.61 -1.86
C ILE A 250 -16.97 -7.82 -3.32
N THR A 251 -15.95 -8.00 -4.15
CA THR A 251 -16.15 -7.98 -5.62
C THR A 251 -16.66 -9.34 -6.13
N ASN A 252 -16.27 -10.44 -5.48
CA ASN A 252 -16.55 -11.81 -5.93
C ASN A 252 -17.64 -12.48 -5.06
N ARG A 253 -18.88 -11.94 -5.16
CA ARG A 253 -20.24 -12.36 -4.70
C ARG A 253 -20.50 -13.49 -3.68
N LYS A 254 -19.50 -14.12 -3.06
CA LYS A 254 -19.71 -15.00 -1.91
C LYS A 254 -20.09 -14.16 -0.70
N GLY A 255 -20.84 -14.76 0.22
CA GLY A 255 -21.48 -14.03 1.30
C GLY A 255 -20.44 -13.34 2.20
N VAL A 256 -20.84 -12.22 2.79
CA VAL A 256 -20.03 -11.55 3.82
C VAL A 256 -20.71 -11.75 5.16
N LYS A 257 -20.03 -12.34 6.13
CA LYS A 257 -20.53 -12.40 7.49
C LYS A 257 -19.93 -11.25 8.30
N VAL A 258 -20.77 -10.36 8.79
CA VAL A 258 -20.34 -9.24 9.64
C VAL A 258 -20.80 -9.49 11.06
N LEU A 259 -19.85 -9.61 11.99
CA LEU A 259 -20.12 -9.80 13.42
C LEU A 259 -20.06 -8.45 14.12
N VAL A 260 -21.13 -8.04 14.80
CA VAL A 260 -21.21 -6.73 15.48
C VAL A 260 -21.87 -6.84 16.85
N SER A 261 -21.56 -5.92 17.76
CA SER A 261 -22.32 -5.75 19.00
C SER A 261 -23.71 -5.15 18.72
N PRO A 262 -24.66 -5.26 19.68
CA PRO A 262 -25.92 -4.53 19.61
C PRO A 262 -25.75 -3.02 19.47
N GLN A 263 -24.73 -2.44 20.14
CA GLN A 263 -24.46 -1.00 20.10
C GLN A 263 -23.99 -0.55 18.72
N THR A 264 -23.07 -1.30 18.11
CA THR A 264 -22.60 -1.06 16.74
C THR A 264 -23.74 -1.20 15.73
N MET A 265 -24.60 -2.21 15.90
CA MET A 265 -25.79 -2.41 15.05
C MET A 265 -26.78 -1.23 15.15
N GLU A 266 -26.98 -0.67 16.35
CA GLU A 266 -27.85 0.49 16.51
C GLU A 266 -27.30 1.73 15.79
N LYS A 267 -25.99 1.99 15.89
CA LYS A 267 -25.32 3.07 15.14
C LYS A 267 -25.50 2.95 13.62
N ILE A 268 -25.39 1.73 13.09
CA ILE A 268 -25.59 1.43 11.67
C ILE A 268 -27.01 1.82 11.24
N LYS A 269 -28.03 1.46 12.04
CA LYS A 269 -29.42 1.79 11.76
C LYS A 269 -29.72 3.28 11.82
N THR A 270 -29.09 4.02 12.74
CA THR A 270 -29.34 5.45 12.91
C THR A 270 -28.64 6.32 11.86
N ASN A 271 -27.55 5.85 11.24
CA ASN A 271 -26.75 6.63 10.29
C ASN A 271 -26.42 5.87 8.99
N PRO A 272 -27.40 5.31 8.26
CA PRO A 272 -27.16 4.36 7.17
C PRO A 272 -26.26 4.90 6.04
N SER A 273 -26.24 6.22 5.80
CA SER A 273 -25.36 6.84 4.79
C SER A 273 -23.87 6.66 5.07
N ASN A 274 -23.48 6.38 6.31
CA ASN A 274 -22.08 6.18 6.69
C ASN A 274 -21.63 4.71 6.61
N PHE A 275 -22.57 3.79 6.36
CA PHE A 275 -22.33 2.34 6.38
C PHE A 275 -22.69 1.75 5.01
N HIS A 276 -21.68 1.63 4.15
CA HIS A 276 -21.80 1.03 2.83
C HIS A 276 -21.38 -0.43 2.91
N ILE A 277 -22.35 -1.34 2.93
CA ILE A 277 -22.13 -2.78 3.12
C ILE A 277 -22.93 -3.51 2.04
N PRO A 278 -22.40 -4.61 1.44
CA PRO A 278 -23.08 -5.26 0.34
C PRO A 278 -24.42 -5.83 0.80
N GLU A 279 -25.45 -5.76 -0.04
CA GLU A 279 -26.78 -6.33 0.27
C GLU A 279 -26.73 -7.84 0.57
N THR A 280 -25.69 -8.53 0.09
CA THR A 280 -25.43 -9.94 0.35
C THR A 280 -24.82 -10.22 1.73
N ALA A 281 -24.57 -9.19 2.54
CA ALA A 281 -24.00 -9.34 3.87
C ALA A 281 -25.00 -9.95 4.85
N ILE A 282 -24.57 -11.00 5.56
CA ILE A 282 -25.29 -11.63 6.66
C ILE A 282 -24.77 -11.02 7.98
N TRP A 283 -25.66 -10.31 8.66
CA TRP A 283 -25.39 -9.73 9.96
C TRP A 283 -25.57 -10.76 11.07
N THR A 284 -24.57 -10.90 11.93
CA THR A 284 -24.68 -11.66 13.18
C THR A 284 -24.43 -10.73 14.35
N VAL A 285 -25.49 -10.40 15.09
CA VAL A 285 -25.37 -9.63 16.33
C VAL A 285 -25.04 -10.59 17.47
N ARG A 286 -23.98 -10.33 18.24
CA ARG A 286 -23.64 -11.09 19.46
C ARG A 286 -23.46 -10.14 20.63
N GLY A 287 -23.98 -10.55 21.79
CA GLY A 287 -23.80 -9.87 23.08
C GLY A 287 -22.67 -10.48 23.89
#